data_AF-A0A5C8D510-F1
#
_entry.id   AF-A0A5C8D510-F1
#
_cell.length_a   1.000
_cell.length_b   1.000
_cell.length_c   1.000
_cell.angle_alpha   90.00
_cell.angle_beta   90.00
_cell.angle_gamma   90.00
#
_symmetry.space_group_name_H-M   'P 1'
#
loop_
_entity.id
_entity.type
_entity.pdbx_description
1 polymer ?
#
loop_
_entity_poly.entity_id
_entity_poly.type
_entity_poly.pdbx_seq_one_letter_code
_entity_poly.pdbx_strand_id
1 'polypeptide(L)'
;MQNNLTKKDIEKLNKWAKKYDIKELKTKDKNKLLDIKELTLGELSRAEKNFSYIPNEIFKLVNLKELYIKSINLKVLPKDIGNLINLEELTIGGFRGCKLKKLPKEIGKLTNLKKLEISCKKLNELPKELFNLTNLKEFEIKKRKFRKTS
;
A
#
# COMPACT_ATOMS: atom_id res chain seq x y z
N MET A 1 1.41 -16.11 -14.90
CA MET A 1 0.81 -16.48 -13.60
C MET A 1 -0.68 -16.17 -13.66
N GLN A 2 -1.55 -17.18 -13.52
CA GLN A 2 -3.00 -16.96 -13.53
C GLN A 2 -3.41 -16.20 -12.26
N ASN A 3 -4.18 -15.13 -12.44
CA ASN A 3 -4.66 -14.33 -11.33
C ASN A 3 -5.91 -14.96 -10.68
N ASN A 4 -5.81 -15.24 -9.37
CA ASN A 4 -6.87 -15.85 -8.55
C ASN A 4 -7.94 -14.86 -8.06
N LEU A 5 -8.11 -13.69 -8.70
CA LEU A 5 -9.20 -12.75 -8.42
C LEU A 5 -10.54 -13.39 -8.83
N THR A 6 -11.39 -13.70 -7.85
CA THR A 6 -12.73 -14.25 -8.04
C THR A 6 -13.79 -13.14 -8.17
N LYS A 7 -14.99 -13.46 -8.65
CA LYS A 7 -16.12 -12.51 -8.65
C LYS A 7 -16.42 -11.95 -7.26
N LYS A 8 -16.36 -12.80 -6.22
CA LYS A 8 -16.56 -12.40 -4.82
C LYS A 8 -15.48 -11.44 -4.32
N ASP A 9 -14.23 -11.62 -4.76
CA ASP A 9 -13.14 -10.69 -4.44
C ASP A 9 -13.38 -9.31 -5.06
N ILE A 10 -13.80 -9.29 -6.33
CA ILE A 10 -14.12 -8.05 -7.06
C ILE A 10 -15.26 -7.29 -6.38
N GLU A 11 -16.29 -7.99 -5.91
CA GLU A 11 -17.40 -7.35 -5.19
C GLU A 11 -16.96 -6.73 -3.85
N LYS A 12 -16.13 -7.43 -3.09
CA LYS A 12 -15.55 -6.89 -1.84
C LYS A 12 -14.67 -5.68 -2.10
N LEU A 13 -13.80 -5.75 -3.12
CA LEU A 13 -12.96 -4.63 -3.55
C LEU A 13 -13.81 -3.43 -3.92
N ASN A 14 -14.82 -3.62 -4.77
CA ASN A 14 -15.74 -2.54 -5.17
C ASN A 14 -16.45 -1.92 -3.97
N LYS A 15 -16.94 -2.74 -3.03
CA LYS A 15 -17.63 -2.23 -1.83
C LYS A 15 -16.68 -1.39 -0.97
N TRP A 16 -15.45 -1.86 -0.76
CA TRP A 16 -14.43 -1.13 -0.03
C TRP A 16 -14.00 0.15 -0.76
N ALA A 17 -13.78 0.07 -2.07
CA ALA A 17 -13.43 1.20 -2.92
C ALA A 17 -14.51 2.28 -2.94
N LYS A 18 -15.80 1.91 -2.98
CA LYS A 18 -16.92 2.87 -2.83
C LYS A 18 -16.91 3.55 -1.47
N LYS A 19 -16.66 2.79 -0.40
CA LYS A 19 -16.59 3.34 0.97
C LYS A 19 -15.48 4.38 1.13
N TYR A 20 -14.33 4.18 0.48
CA TYR A 20 -13.15 5.05 0.59
C TYR A 20 -12.88 5.92 -0.64
N ASP A 21 -13.83 5.95 -1.58
CA ASP A 21 -13.80 6.76 -2.81
C ASP A 21 -12.69 6.47 -3.82
N ILE A 22 -12.13 5.26 -3.82
CA ILE A 22 -10.99 4.91 -4.69
C ILE A 22 -11.53 4.54 -6.08
N LYS A 23 -11.41 5.45 -7.05
CA LYS A 23 -12.08 5.35 -8.36
C LYS A 23 -11.55 4.19 -9.20
N GLU A 24 -10.25 3.95 -9.12
CA GLU A 24 -9.49 2.92 -9.83
C GLU A 24 -10.02 1.52 -9.56
N LEU A 25 -10.59 1.29 -8.37
CA LEU A 25 -11.12 0.00 -7.94
C LEU A 25 -12.66 -0.12 -8.09
N LYS A 26 -13.36 0.92 -8.57
CA LYS A 26 -14.83 0.92 -8.77
C LYS A 26 -15.25 0.30 -10.11
N THR A 27 -14.68 -0.86 -10.45
CA THR A 27 -15.02 -1.59 -11.67
C THR A 27 -15.35 -3.05 -11.38
N LYS A 28 -16.39 -3.59 -12.04
CA LYS A 28 -16.71 -5.02 -12.01
C LYS A 28 -15.89 -5.84 -13.00
N ASP A 29 -15.19 -5.17 -13.90
CA ASP A 29 -14.36 -5.79 -14.93
C ASP A 29 -13.05 -6.28 -14.32
N LYS A 30 -12.88 -7.61 -14.33
CA LYS A 30 -11.66 -8.26 -13.83
C LYS A 30 -10.44 -7.77 -14.60
N ASN A 31 -10.51 -7.69 -15.94
CA ASN A 31 -9.35 -7.34 -16.76
C ASN A 31 -8.87 -5.91 -16.47
N LYS A 32 -9.81 -4.97 -16.33
CA LYS A 32 -9.48 -3.60 -15.91
C LYS A 32 -8.74 -3.53 -14.57
N LEU A 33 -9.13 -4.37 -13.60
CA LEU A 33 -8.40 -4.45 -12.32
C LEU A 33 -7.00 -5.05 -12.49
N LEU A 34 -6.88 -6.07 -13.36
CA LEU A 34 -5.59 -6.71 -13.66
C LEU A 34 -4.64 -5.80 -14.43
N ASP A 35 -5.15 -4.87 -15.21
CA ASP A 35 -4.34 -3.94 -15.98
C ASP A 35 -3.85 -2.72 -15.17
N ILE A 36 -4.29 -2.58 -13.92
CA ILE A 36 -3.84 -1.51 -13.02
C ILE A 36 -2.35 -1.68 -12.73
N LYS A 37 -1.56 -0.70 -13.16
CA LYS A 37 -0.13 -0.58 -12.86
C LYS A 37 0.15 0.36 -11.69
N GLU A 38 -0.71 1.35 -11.50
CA GLU A 38 -0.56 2.39 -10.49
C GLU A 38 -1.84 2.47 -9.67
N LEU A 39 -1.71 2.42 -8.35
CA LEU A 39 -2.86 2.43 -7.44
C LEU A 39 -2.60 3.36 -6.26
N THR A 40 -3.51 4.31 -6.08
CA THR A 40 -3.53 5.18 -4.91
C THR A 40 -4.67 4.81 -3.97
N LEU A 41 -4.33 4.42 -2.75
CA LEU A 41 -5.27 4.12 -1.68
C LEU A 41 -5.40 5.33 -0.76
N GLY A 42 -6.52 6.04 -0.86
CA GLY A 42 -6.86 7.18 -0.02
C GLY A 42 -6.81 8.51 -0.77
N GLU A 43 -7.68 9.45 -0.40
CA GLU A 43 -7.78 10.74 -1.08
C GLU A 43 -6.76 11.77 -0.58
N LEU A 44 -6.40 12.72 -1.46
CA LEU A 44 -5.68 13.94 -1.12
C LEU A 44 -6.57 15.03 -0.49
N SER A 45 -7.90 14.84 -0.49
CA SER A 45 -8.89 15.85 -0.07
C SER A 45 -9.01 15.99 1.46
N ARG A 46 -9.50 17.15 1.94
CA ARG A 46 -9.71 17.47 3.37
C ARG A 46 -10.78 16.60 4.05
N ALA A 47 -11.62 15.90 3.27
CA ALA A 47 -12.58 14.92 3.76
C ALA A 47 -11.89 13.53 3.80
N GLU A 48 -10.89 13.36 4.67
CA GLU A 48 -10.08 12.14 4.71
C GLU A 48 -10.94 10.91 5.07
N LYS A 49 -11.42 10.17 4.07
CA LYS A 49 -11.98 8.83 4.24
C LYS A 49 -10.84 7.88 4.63
N ASN A 50 -10.60 7.80 5.92
CA ASN A 50 -9.45 7.11 6.49
C ASN A 50 -9.78 5.62 6.74
N PHE A 51 -9.01 4.72 6.15
CA PHE A 51 -9.16 3.27 6.36
C PHE A 51 -8.19 2.76 7.42
N SER A 52 -8.64 1.81 8.24
CA SER A 52 -7.79 1.13 9.25
C SER A 52 -7.17 -0.17 8.73
N TYR A 53 -7.66 -0.68 7.59
CA TYR A 53 -7.23 -1.93 6.97
C TYR A 53 -7.28 -1.82 5.44
N ILE A 54 -6.51 -2.67 4.78
CA ILE A 54 -6.49 -2.85 3.33
C ILE A 54 -7.01 -4.27 3.04
N PRO A 55 -8.03 -4.45 2.19
CA PRO A 55 -8.53 -5.78 1.83
C PRO A 55 -7.44 -6.59 1.13
N ASN A 56 -7.34 -7.88 1.47
CA ASN A 56 -6.32 -8.77 0.93
C ASN A 56 -6.40 -8.91 -0.59
N GLU A 57 -7.59 -8.68 -1.14
CA GLU A 57 -7.88 -8.71 -2.56
C GLU A 57 -7.07 -7.68 -3.36
N ILE A 58 -6.61 -6.57 -2.76
CA ILE A 58 -5.70 -5.61 -3.45
C ILE A 58 -4.37 -6.26 -3.77
N PHE A 59 -3.87 -7.14 -2.90
CA PHE A 59 -2.59 -7.82 -3.13
C PHE A 59 -2.68 -8.96 -4.14
N LYS A 60 -3.86 -9.22 -4.69
CA LYS A 60 -4.02 -10.08 -5.86
C LYS A 60 -3.74 -9.32 -7.16
N LEU A 61 -3.59 -7.99 -7.16
CA LEU A 61 -3.30 -7.20 -8.37
C LEU A 61 -1.81 -7.33 -8.77
N VAL A 62 -1.42 -8.51 -9.25
CA VAL A 62 -0.01 -8.87 -9.49
C VAL A 62 0.73 -8.00 -10.51
N ASN A 63 0.02 -7.26 -11.36
CA ASN A 63 0.62 -6.37 -12.36
C ASN A 63 0.92 -4.96 -11.82
N LEU A 64 0.59 -4.71 -10.55
CA LEU A 64 0.83 -3.42 -9.92
C LEU A 64 2.33 -3.15 -9.79
N LYS A 65 2.74 -1.99 -10.29
CA LYS A 65 4.11 -1.46 -10.25
C LYS A 65 4.27 -0.38 -9.20
N GLU A 66 3.24 0.44 -8.99
CA GLU A 66 3.28 1.55 -8.04
C GLU A 66 2.09 1.50 -7.10
N LEU A 67 2.37 1.55 -5.80
CA LEU A 67 1.36 1.55 -4.75
C LEU A 67 1.60 2.70 -3.78
N TYR A 68 0.64 3.63 -3.79
CA TYR A 68 0.61 4.77 -2.88
C TYR A 68 -0.46 4.54 -1.83
N ILE A 69 -0.07 4.39 -0.56
CA ILE A 69 -0.97 4.13 0.56
C ILE A 69 -1.02 5.37 1.44
N LYS A 70 -2.15 6.08 1.40
CA LYS A 70 -2.39 7.25 2.20
C LYS A 70 -3.47 7.00 3.25
N SER A 71 -3.04 6.73 4.48
CA SER A 71 -3.95 6.53 5.61
C SER A 71 -3.33 6.95 6.94
N ILE A 72 -4.13 7.57 7.79
CA ILE A 72 -3.75 7.96 9.15
C ILE A 72 -4.02 6.84 10.16
N ASN A 73 -5.01 5.98 9.89
CA ASN A 73 -5.43 4.92 10.80
C ASN A 73 -4.93 3.52 10.44
N LEU A 74 -4.17 3.37 9.35
CA LEU A 74 -3.54 2.09 8.99
C LEU A 74 -2.56 1.68 10.10
N LYS A 75 -2.85 0.57 10.78
CA LYS A 75 -2.02 0.03 11.86
C LYS A 75 -1.09 -1.08 11.39
N VAL A 76 -1.52 -1.83 10.38
CA VAL A 76 -0.87 -3.05 9.89
C VAL A 76 -0.96 -3.07 8.38
N LEU A 77 0.16 -3.38 7.72
CA LEU A 77 0.19 -3.77 6.32
C LEU A 77 0.08 -5.30 6.26
N PRO A 78 -0.90 -5.88 5.54
CA PRO A 78 -1.08 -7.32 5.45
C PRO A 78 0.14 -8.04 4.87
N LYS A 79 0.40 -9.27 5.33
CA LYS A 79 1.47 -10.15 4.80
C LYS A 79 1.34 -10.40 3.30
N ASP A 80 0.12 -10.30 2.78
CA ASP A 80 -0.16 -10.49 1.36
C ASP A 80 0.50 -9.43 0.47
N ILE A 81 1.05 -8.34 1.03
CA ILE A 81 1.88 -7.38 0.27
C ILE A 81 2.94 -8.08 -0.57
N GLY A 82 3.53 -9.17 -0.06
CA GLY A 82 4.55 -9.93 -0.78
C GLY A 82 4.05 -10.66 -2.04
N ASN A 83 2.76 -10.62 -2.35
CA ASN A 83 2.20 -11.12 -3.60
C ASN A 83 2.32 -10.11 -4.75
N LEU A 84 2.60 -8.84 -4.46
CA LEU A 84 2.83 -7.80 -5.46
C LEU A 84 4.25 -7.88 -6.03
N ILE A 85 4.60 -9.04 -6.60
CA ILE A 85 5.96 -9.36 -7.03
C ILE A 85 6.53 -8.39 -8.09
N ASN A 86 5.67 -7.68 -8.82
CA ASN A 86 6.06 -6.70 -9.84
C ASN A 86 6.12 -5.26 -9.31
N LEU A 87 5.93 -5.05 -8.00
CA LEU A 87 5.95 -3.73 -7.41
C LEU A 87 7.36 -3.12 -7.48
N GLU A 88 7.45 -1.95 -8.08
CA GLU A 88 8.67 -1.16 -8.26
C GLU A 88 8.71 0.01 -7.26
N GLU A 89 7.56 0.58 -6.92
CA GLU A 89 7.47 1.70 -5.98
C GLU A 89 6.38 1.48 -4.92
N LEU A 90 6.77 1.66 -3.65
CA LEU A 90 5.86 1.61 -2.51
C LEU A 90 6.02 2.87 -1.66
N THR A 91 4.96 3.65 -1.59
CA THR A 91 4.89 4.82 -0.69
C THR A 91 3.80 4.61 0.33
N ILE A 92 4.12 4.74 1.62
CA ILE A 92 3.16 4.63 2.72
C ILE A 92 3.24 5.87 3.60
N GLY A 93 2.13 6.60 3.76
CA GLY A 93 2.14 7.82 4.56
C GLY A 93 0.77 8.39 4.88
N GLY A 94 0.76 9.55 5.54
CA GLY A 94 -0.44 10.32 5.83
C GLY A 94 -0.09 11.71 6.32
N PHE A 95 -0.81 12.74 5.88
CA PHE A 95 -0.48 14.15 6.18
C PHE A 95 -0.47 14.44 7.69
N ARG A 96 -1.39 13.85 8.45
CA ARG A 96 -1.49 13.99 9.91
C ARG A 96 -0.75 12.89 10.69
N GLY A 97 -0.03 12.02 9.98
CA GLY A 97 0.74 10.90 10.51
C GLY A 97 0.06 9.55 10.29
N CYS A 98 0.85 8.55 9.92
CA CYS A 98 0.43 7.16 9.78
C CYS A 98 0.75 6.36 11.07
N LYS A 99 -0.16 5.46 11.47
CA LYS A 99 -0.08 4.63 12.69
C LYS A 99 0.59 3.27 12.51
N LEU A 100 1.12 2.98 11.32
CA LEU A 100 1.82 1.73 11.02
C LEU A 100 3.03 1.60 11.95
N LYS A 101 3.11 0.47 12.67
CA LYS A 101 4.17 0.21 13.67
C LYS A 101 5.34 -0.59 13.11
N LYS A 102 5.04 -1.55 12.23
CA LYS A 102 6.00 -2.47 11.63
C LYS A 102 5.59 -2.81 10.20
N LEU A 103 6.58 -3.16 9.38
CA LEU A 103 6.33 -3.80 8.10
C LEU A 103 6.26 -5.33 8.29
N PRO A 104 5.45 -6.05 7.50
CA PRO A 104 5.47 -7.50 7.47
C PRO A 104 6.79 -8.01 6.86
N LYS A 105 7.27 -9.18 7.30
CA LYS A 105 8.48 -9.83 6.74
C LYS A 105 8.36 -10.09 5.24
N GLU A 106 7.14 -10.28 4.76
CA GLU A 106 6.84 -10.51 3.35
C GLU A 106 7.18 -9.31 2.45
N ILE A 107 7.51 -8.14 3.02
CA ILE A 107 8.10 -7.04 2.24
C ILE A 107 9.35 -7.51 1.48
N GLY A 108 10.14 -8.43 2.04
CA GLY A 108 11.34 -8.97 1.39
C GLY A 108 11.07 -9.85 0.17
N LYS A 109 9.79 -10.13 -0.16
CA LYS A 109 9.41 -10.80 -1.43
C LYS A 109 9.32 -9.83 -2.60
N LEU A 110 9.31 -8.52 -2.35
CA LEU A 110 9.20 -7.49 -3.38
C LEU A 110 10.54 -7.25 -4.05
N THR A 111 11.15 -8.28 -4.63
CA THR A 111 12.52 -8.20 -5.17
C THR A 111 12.68 -7.20 -6.32
N ASN A 112 11.57 -6.77 -6.96
CA ASN A 112 11.57 -5.72 -7.99
C ASN A 112 11.45 -4.29 -7.43
N LEU A 113 11.29 -4.12 -6.12
CA LEU A 113 11.10 -2.82 -5.50
C LEU A 113 12.36 -1.98 -5.64
N LYS A 114 12.23 -0.83 -6.29
CA LYS A 114 13.28 0.17 -6.53
C LYS A 114 13.17 1.32 -5.55
N LYS A 115 11.95 1.65 -5.11
CA LYS A 115 11.68 2.77 -4.20
C LYS A 115 10.76 2.36 -3.07
N LEU A 116 11.18 2.64 -1.85
CA LEU A 116 10.38 2.48 -0.64
C LEU A 116 10.41 3.77 0.18
N GLU A 117 9.29 4.47 0.23
CA GLU A 117 9.11 5.66 1.07
C GLU A 117 8.07 5.39 2.16
N ILE A 118 8.44 5.62 3.43
CA ILE A 118 7.52 5.48 4.56
C ILE A 118 7.53 6.73 5.44
N SER A 119 6.38 7.40 5.51
CA SER A 119 6.14 8.56 6.37
C SER A 119 5.18 8.21 7.52
N CYS A 120 5.55 7.23 8.35
CA CYS A 120 4.78 6.78 9.51
C CYS A 120 5.57 7.03 10.82
N LYS A 121 5.06 7.90 11.69
CA LYS A 121 5.76 8.28 12.94
C LYS A 121 5.90 7.14 13.95
N LYS A 122 4.99 6.17 13.88
CA LYS A 122 4.96 5.03 14.80
C LYS A 122 5.76 3.83 14.31
N LEU A 123 6.34 3.91 13.11
CA LEU A 123 7.22 2.87 12.59
C LEU A 123 8.51 2.87 13.40
N ASN A 124 8.68 1.85 14.24
CA ASN A 124 9.83 1.69 15.13
C ASN A 124 10.69 0.46 14.80
N GLU A 125 10.15 -0.47 14.01
CA GLU A 125 10.82 -1.71 13.64
C GLU A 125 10.74 -1.95 12.13
N LEU A 126 11.87 -2.39 11.57
CA LEU A 126 11.97 -2.89 10.20
C LEU A 126 12.28 -4.39 10.23
N PRO A 127 11.61 -5.19 9.40
CA PRO A 127 11.91 -6.62 9.28
C PRO A 127 13.30 -6.80 8.67
N LYS A 128 14.04 -7.82 9.12
CA LYS A 128 15.34 -8.19 8.53
C LYS A 128 15.22 -8.54 7.04
N GLU A 129 14.05 -9.00 6.62
CA GLU A 129 13.74 -9.33 5.24
C GLU A 129 13.76 -8.10 4.32
N LEU A 130 13.79 -6.88 4.85
CA LEU A 130 14.04 -5.67 4.06
C LEU A 130 15.39 -5.76 3.31
N PHE A 131 16.39 -6.45 3.88
CA PHE A 131 17.69 -6.67 3.23
C PHE A 131 17.62 -7.63 2.03
N ASN A 132 16.48 -8.30 1.79
CA ASN A 132 16.27 -9.13 0.60
C ASN A 132 15.88 -8.29 -0.63
N LEU A 133 15.63 -6.98 -0.46
CA LEU A 133 15.27 -6.07 -1.55
C LEU A 133 16.50 -5.65 -2.36
N THR A 134 17.04 -6.58 -3.15
CA THR A 134 18.31 -6.40 -3.87
C THR A 134 18.27 -5.30 -4.94
N ASN A 135 17.09 -4.93 -5.42
CA ASN A 135 16.91 -3.87 -6.43
C ASN A 135 16.54 -2.50 -5.83
N LEU A 136 16.50 -2.37 -4.50
CA LEU A 136 16.11 -1.13 -3.83
C LEU A 136 17.21 -0.07 -4.02
N LYS A 137 16.85 1.04 -4.67
CA LYS A 137 17.74 2.18 -4.94
C LYS A 137 17.46 3.35 -4.02
N GLU A 138 16.18 3.56 -3.71
CA GLU A 138 15.71 4.64 -2.87
C GLU A 138 14.97 4.07 -1.65
N PHE A 139 15.51 4.33 -0.47
CA PHE A 139 14.87 3.97 0.80
C PHE A 139 14.82 5.16 1.73
N GLU A 140 13.61 5.66 2.01
CA GLU A 140 13.42 6.81 2.87
C GLU A 140 12.36 6.54 3.95
N ILE A 141 12.72 6.81 5.21
CA ILE A 141 11.76 6.83 6.32
C ILE A 141 11.65 8.26 6.86
N LYS A 142 10.57 8.94 6.49
CA LYS A 142 10.27 10.31 6.96
C LYS A 142 9.64 10.27 8.35
N LYS A 143 10.46 10.47 9.37
CA LYS A 143 9.97 10.88 10.70
C LYS A 143 9.68 12.38 10.66
N ARG A 144 8.42 12.78 10.48
CA ARG A 144 8.03 14.20 10.62
C ARG A 144 8.34 14.71 12.05
N LYS A 145 9.52 15.31 12.26
CA LYS A 145 9.80 16.21 13.39
C LYS A 145 9.03 17.49 13.12
N PHE A 146 8.07 17.84 13.99
CA PHE A 146 7.53 19.19 13.96
C PHE A 146 8.61 20.14 14.49
N ARG A 147 8.81 21.27 13.81
CA ARG A 147 9.64 22.38 14.30
C ARG A 147 9.14 22.79 15.67
N LYS A 148 10.05 23.08 16.60
CA LYS A 148 9.73 23.81 17.84
C LYS A 148 8.98 25.08 17.40
N THR A 149 7.74 25.24 17.86
CA THR A 149 7.14 26.57 17.92
C THR A 149 7.87 27.29 19.04
N SER A 150 8.61 28.34 18.68
CA SER A 150 9.21 29.29 19.61
C SER A 150 8.16 29.94 20.51
#